data_AF-A0A645B8Z1-F1
#
_entry.id   AF-A0A645B8Z1-F1
#
_cell.length_a   1.000
_cell.length_b   1.000
_cell.length_c   1.000
_cell.angle_alpha   90.00
_cell.angle_beta   90.00
_cell.angle_gamma   90.00
#
_symmetry.space_group_name_H-M   'P 1'
#
loop_
_entity.id
_entity.type
_entity.pdbx_description
1 polymer ?
#
loop_
_entity_poly.entity_id
_entity_poly.type
_entity_poly.pdbx_seq_one_letter_code
_entity_poly.pdbx_strand_id
1 'polypeptide(L)'
;MKRELGNDYDCYELVFRTADNRIYRFYSAEPPRRENRINSSLPKSISFRTLIQPGAEGDFFAIRVLTDADGASRFQPGTLPGVALPEQFTALINMNPASRTFPKAEHGEFLNKALRRLESPATPAALERELTALLEELKKADAMNPYPRLELARRLLELLPQCSGFYATTIEPETRKIDRIVKTRTGNWRLPTEAVEFADEAAAIEHFFAELNPSAMSAAVDQNRQLRRLALDRGLSPGGILLADAGKGYGVRWFNHAQGNSELWFFYPDADHAKVESVVVIDRQELGSDNRLPQQLAAKAFAGMVFFTPFDGKTTSALTDDILKSAAAAKVRLQWPASWPSNRRDEQRP
;
A
#
# COMPACT_ATOMS: atom_id res chain seq x y z
N MET A 1 -25.97 -3.70 -0.25
CA MET A 1 -26.62 -2.78 0.70
C MET A 1 -25.76 -1.53 0.80
N LYS A 2 -26.10 -0.46 0.06
CA LYS A 2 -25.33 0.80 0.05
C LYS A 2 -25.51 1.45 1.42
N ARG A 3 -24.51 1.35 2.30
CA ARG A 3 -24.42 2.25 3.46
C ARG A 3 -23.88 3.56 2.91
N GLU A 4 -24.77 4.53 2.69
CA GLU A 4 -24.35 5.93 2.55
C GLU A 4 -23.46 6.23 3.76
N LEU A 5 -22.17 6.51 3.51
CA LEU A 5 -21.35 7.20 4.50
C LEU A 5 -22.03 8.56 4.65
N GLY A 6 -22.79 8.69 5.74
CA GLY A 6 -23.78 9.74 5.94
C GLY A 6 -23.20 11.14 5.71
N ASN A 7 -24.03 11.98 5.09
CA ASN A 7 -23.77 13.38 4.77
C ASN A 7 -23.02 14.14 5.89
N ASP A 8 -22.01 14.92 5.52
CA ASP A 8 -21.59 16.27 5.96
C ASP A 8 -21.66 16.73 7.43
N TYR A 9 -21.77 15.85 8.43
CA TYR A 9 -21.88 16.31 9.82
C TYR A 9 -20.68 15.94 10.68
N ASP A 10 -20.13 16.95 11.36
CA ASP A 10 -19.08 16.82 12.38
C ASP A 10 -19.45 15.80 13.47
N CYS A 11 -18.45 15.09 13.99
CA CYS A 11 -18.61 14.27 15.19
C CYS A 11 -18.83 15.25 16.36
N TYR A 12 -19.87 15.05 17.18
CA TYR A 12 -20.11 15.87 18.37
C TYR A 12 -19.78 15.06 19.62
N GLU A 13 -18.99 15.64 20.53
CA GLU A 13 -18.91 15.13 21.89
C GLU A 13 -20.24 15.42 22.60
N LEU A 14 -20.74 14.46 23.38
CA LEU A 14 -21.91 14.58 24.23
C LEU A 14 -21.45 14.34 25.67
N VAL A 15 -21.50 15.39 26.49
CA VAL A 15 -21.04 15.35 27.87
C VAL A 15 -22.25 15.31 28.79
N PHE A 16 -22.51 14.18 29.42
CA PHE A 16 -23.62 13.98 30.34
C PHE A 16 -23.19 14.02 31.79
N ARG A 17 -24.12 14.44 32.65
CA ARG A 17 -23.97 14.41 34.11
C ARG A 17 -25.05 13.55 34.74
N THR A 18 -24.69 12.77 35.76
CA THR A 18 -25.63 12.05 36.62
C THR A 18 -25.99 12.86 37.88
N ALA A 19 -26.96 12.37 38.66
CA ALA A 19 -27.40 13.02 39.90
C ALA A 19 -26.30 13.11 40.97
N ASP A 20 -25.34 12.18 40.97
CA ASP A 20 -24.16 12.17 41.84
C ASP A 20 -22.96 12.93 41.27
N ASN A 21 -23.20 13.81 40.28
CA ASN A 21 -22.19 14.65 39.61
C ASN A 21 -21.10 13.90 38.83
N ARG A 22 -21.25 12.60 38.52
CA ARG A 22 -20.33 11.91 37.60
C ARG A 22 -20.52 12.42 36.18
N ILE A 23 -19.41 12.56 35.45
CA ILE A 23 -19.39 13.03 34.07
C ILE A 23 -19.11 11.86 33.14
N TYR A 24 -19.96 11.71 32.13
CA TYR A 24 -19.82 10.73 31.06
C TYR A 24 -19.63 11.45 29.74
N ARG A 25 -18.69 10.96 28.93
CA ARG A 25 -18.42 11.50 27.60
C ARG A 25 -18.75 10.43 26.57
N PHE A 26 -19.55 10.82 25.58
CA PHE A 26 -19.86 9.99 24.42
C PHE A 26 -19.66 10.79 23.15
N TYR A 27 -19.66 10.12 22.01
CA TYR A 27 -19.43 10.74 20.71
C TYR A 27 -20.51 10.33 19.74
N SER A 28 -21.13 11.29 19.05
CA SER A 28 -22.18 11.01 18.08
C SER A 28 -21.58 10.61 16.72
N ALA A 29 -21.92 9.42 16.25
CA ALA A 29 -21.49 8.92 14.95
C ALA A 29 -22.28 9.56 13.79
N GLU A 30 -23.51 9.98 14.06
CA GLU A 30 -24.47 10.58 13.12
C GLU A 30 -25.17 11.81 13.74
N PRO A 31 -25.89 12.62 12.95
CA PRO A 31 -26.77 13.65 13.49
C PRO A 31 -27.84 13.10 14.44
N PRO A 32 -28.34 13.94 15.36
CA PRO A 32 -29.51 13.59 16.17
C PRO A 32 -30.73 13.30 15.30
N ARG A 33 -31.32 12.11 15.46
CA ARG A 33 -32.61 11.79 14.84
C ARG A 33 -33.75 12.32 15.70
N ARG A 34 -34.60 13.18 15.15
CA ARG A 34 -35.71 13.83 15.86
C ARG A 34 -37.03 13.15 15.51
N GLU A 35 -37.77 12.74 16.53
CA GLU A 35 -39.19 12.38 16.41
C GLU A 35 -39.99 13.57 16.96
N ASN A 36 -40.82 14.21 16.13
CA ASN A 36 -41.59 15.39 16.58
C ASN A 36 -42.93 14.97 17.20
N ARG A 37 -43.44 15.77 18.16
CA ARG A 37 -44.83 15.63 18.59
C ARG A 37 -45.76 16.16 17.48
N ILE A 38 -46.94 15.56 17.33
CA ILE A 38 -47.97 16.08 16.42
C ILE A 38 -48.29 17.53 16.84
N ASN A 39 -48.24 18.46 15.88
CA ASN A 39 -48.50 19.89 16.07
C ASN A 39 -47.58 20.61 17.09
N SER A 40 -46.32 20.20 17.23
CA SER A 40 -45.32 20.93 18.03
C SER A 40 -44.01 21.12 17.25
N SER A 41 -43.38 22.27 17.42
CA SER A 41 -41.99 22.52 16.96
C SER A 41 -40.94 21.82 17.83
N LEU A 42 -41.34 21.25 18.98
CA LEU A 42 -40.45 20.57 19.91
C LEU A 42 -40.38 19.05 19.61
N PRO A 43 -39.17 18.47 19.55
CA PRO A 43 -39.02 17.03 19.38
C PRO A 43 -39.54 16.29 20.61
N LYS A 44 -40.37 15.27 20.35
CA LYS A 44 -40.84 14.25 21.31
C LYS A 44 -39.67 13.40 21.81
N SER A 45 -38.80 13.00 20.89
CA SER A 45 -37.57 12.30 21.21
C SER A 45 -36.42 12.74 20.31
N ILE A 46 -35.21 12.79 20.86
CA ILE A 46 -33.98 12.94 20.09
C ILE A 46 -33.11 11.73 20.34
N SER A 47 -32.75 10.96 19.31
CA SER A 47 -31.88 9.80 19.44
C SER A 47 -30.50 10.08 18.85
N PHE A 48 -29.46 9.83 19.64
CA PHE A 48 -28.06 9.88 19.21
C PHE A 48 -27.51 8.48 19.01
N ARG A 49 -26.79 8.24 17.90
CA ARG A 49 -26.03 7.00 17.71
C ARG A 49 -24.64 7.20 18.34
N THR A 50 -24.43 6.66 19.54
CA THR A 50 -23.28 7.03 20.39
C THR A 50 -22.18 5.97 20.46
N LEU A 51 -20.94 6.46 20.56
CA LEU A 51 -19.71 5.72 20.82
C LEU A 51 -19.16 6.09 22.21
N ILE A 52 -18.51 5.15 22.89
CA ILE A 52 -17.79 5.42 24.15
C ILE A 52 -16.47 6.16 23.88
N GLN A 53 -15.77 5.77 22.81
CA GLN A 53 -14.50 6.36 22.42
C GLN A 53 -14.60 6.89 20.99
N PRO A 54 -13.94 8.02 20.70
CA PRO A 54 -13.91 8.56 19.35
C PRO A 54 -13.18 7.57 18.43
N GLY A 55 -13.84 7.19 17.34
CA GLY A 55 -13.31 6.21 16.40
C GLY A 55 -13.55 4.73 16.75
N ALA A 56 -14.14 4.33 17.88
CA ALA A 56 -14.34 2.91 18.16
C ALA A 56 -15.16 2.17 17.06
N GLU A 57 -14.71 0.98 16.62
CA GLU A 57 -15.55 0.03 15.87
C GLU A 57 -16.33 -0.83 16.88
N GLY A 58 -17.66 -0.91 16.77
CA GLY A 58 -18.47 -1.74 17.67
C GLY A 58 -19.87 -1.21 17.99
N ASP A 59 -20.44 -1.73 19.08
CA ASP A 59 -21.83 -1.56 19.47
C ASP A 59 -22.19 -0.09 19.73
N PHE A 60 -22.97 0.45 18.80
CA PHE A 60 -23.62 1.73 18.98
C PHE A 60 -24.80 1.54 19.90
N PHE A 61 -24.94 2.42 20.88
CA PHE A 61 -26.17 2.51 21.66
C PHE A 61 -26.87 3.82 21.35
N ALA A 62 -28.16 3.88 21.66
CA ALA A 62 -28.96 5.08 21.46
C ALA A 62 -29.06 5.84 22.78
N ILE A 63 -28.71 7.13 22.81
CA ILE A 63 -29.13 8.00 23.91
C ILE A 63 -30.39 8.73 23.45
N ARG A 64 -31.49 8.55 24.18
CA ARG A 64 -32.77 9.22 23.91
C ARG A 64 -32.95 10.41 24.84
N VAL A 65 -33.21 11.56 24.26
CA VAL A 65 -33.73 12.73 24.97
C VAL A 65 -35.24 12.63 24.93
N LEU A 66 -35.88 12.49 26.09
CA LEU A 66 -37.32 12.57 26.26
C LEU A 66 -37.65 13.97 26.78
N THR A 67 -38.48 14.70 26.06
CA THR A 67 -39.04 15.94 26.56
C THR A 67 -40.33 15.60 27.29
N ASP A 68 -40.48 15.99 28.56
CA ASP A 68 -41.71 15.81 29.33
C ASP A 68 -42.78 16.85 28.94
N ALA A 69 -43.98 16.78 29.52
CA ALA A 69 -45.06 17.74 29.24
C ALA A 69 -44.67 19.18 29.63
N ASP A 70 -43.84 19.32 30.67
CA ASP A 70 -43.38 20.60 31.23
C ASP A 70 -42.12 21.16 30.54
N GLY A 71 -41.66 20.51 29.45
CA GLY A 71 -40.46 20.94 28.71
C GLY A 71 -39.13 20.48 29.32
N ALA A 72 -39.15 19.78 30.46
CA ALA A 72 -37.94 19.18 31.04
C ALA A 72 -37.40 18.05 30.15
N SER A 73 -36.08 18.03 29.94
CA SER A 73 -35.40 16.97 29.16
C SER A 73 -34.86 15.89 30.09
N ARG A 74 -35.24 14.63 29.87
CA ARG A 74 -34.63 13.43 30.48
C ARG A 74 -33.80 12.69 29.46
N PHE A 75 -32.65 12.18 29.86
CA PHE A 75 -31.74 11.48 28.97
C PHE A 75 -31.65 10.02 29.39
N GLN A 76 -32.15 9.13 28.55
CA GLN A 76 -32.16 7.68 28.79
C GLN A 76 -31.14 7.00 27.87
N PRO A 77 -30.07 6.40 28.40
CA PRO A 77 -29.19 5.57 27.59
C PRO A 77 -29.87 4.25 27.23
N GLY A 78 -29.60 3.77 26.02
CA GLY A 78 -29.89 2.39 25.62
C GLY A 78 -28.94 1.40 26.29
N THR A 79 -29.10 0.13 25.97
CA THR A 79 -28.23 -0.94 26.48
C THR A 79 -26.94 -1.02 25.67
N LEU A 80 -25.84 -1.23 26.37
CA LEU A 80 -24.54 -1.52 25.77
C LEU A 80 -23.94 -2.78 26.41
N PRO A 81 -23.66 -3.85 25.65
CA PRO A 81 -23.15 -5.09 26.21
C PRO A 81 -21.84 -4.88 26.99
N GLY A 82 -21.78 -5.41 28.21
CA GLY A 82 -20.58 -5.33 29.06
C GLY A 82 -20.30 -3.96 29.69
N VAL A 83 -21.16 -2.95 29.50
CA VAL A 83 -20.98 -1.61 30.07
C VAL A 83 -22.21 -1.22 30.89
N ALA A 84 -22.01 -1.04 32.21
CA ALA A 84 -23.06 -0.54 33.10
C ALA A 84 -23.19 0.98 32.92
N LEU A 85 -24.22 1.41 32.19
CA LEU A 85 -24.59 2.82 32.06
C LEU A 85 -25.58 3.22 33.18
N PRO A 86 -25.55 4.47 33.65
CA PRO A 86 -26.57 4.99 34.56
C PRO A 86 -27.97 4.86 33.96
N GLU A 87 -29.00 4.59 34.76
CA GLU A 87 -30.38 4.48 34.25
C GLU A 87 -30.88 5.79 33.60
N GLN A 88 -30.35 6.93 34.03
CA GLN A 88 -30.74 8.26 33.57
C GLN A 88 -29.62 9.28 33.82
N PHE A 89 -29.49 10.26 32.91
CA PHE A 89 -28.66 11.45 33.10
C PHE A 89 -29.53 12.67 33.42
N THR A 90 -29.03 13.55 34.28
CA THR A 90 -29.72 14.74 34.78
C THR A 90 -29.46 15.97 33.92
N ALA A 91 -28.34 16.02 33.17
CA ALA A 91 -28.02 17.14 32.30
C ALA A 91 -27.12 16.75 31.13
N LEU A 92 -27.28 17.44 30.00
CA LEU A 92 -26.30 17.55 28.92
C LEU A 92 -25.50 18.85 29.12
N ILE A 93 -24.21 18.74 29.42
CA ILE A 93 -23.35 19.87 29.82
C ILE A 93 -23.01 20.77 28.63
N ASN A 94 -22.87 20.21 27.44
CA ASN A 94 -22.44 20.91 26.23
C ASN A 94 -23.56 20.99 25.19
N MET A 95 -24.67 21.66 25.54
CA MET A 95 -25.80 21.90 24.64
C MET A 95 -25.46 22.70 23.36
N ASN A 96 -24.30 23.37 23.32
CA ASN A 96 -23.79 23.99 22.10
C ASN A 96 -22.91 22.99 21.33
N PRO A 97 -23.43 22.33 20.28
CA PRO A 97 -22.66 21.36 19.50
C PRO A 97 -21.40 21.96 18.86
N ALA A 98 -21.33 23.28 18.65
CA ALA A 98 -20.16 23.94 18.06
C ALA A 98 -18.93 23.99 19.01
N SER A 99 -19.07 23.69 20.31
CA SER A 99 -17.95 23.84 21.24
C SER A 99 -16.88 22.74 21.09
N ARG A 100 -17.24 21.57 20.52
CA ARG A 100 -16.35 20.40 20.33
C ARG A 100 -16.80 19.54 19.13
N THR A 101 -16.61 20.09 17.93
CA THR A 101 -16.83 19.42 16.63
C THR A 101 -15.54 18.78 16.14
N PHE A 102 -15.60 17.52 15.71
CA PHE A 102 -14.53 16.88 14.98
C PHE A 102 -14.88 16.90 13.48
N PRO A 103 -14.16 17.67 12.65
CA PRO A 103 -14.49 17.85 11.23
C PRO A 103 -14.54 16.49 10.51
N LYS A 104 -15.74 16.13 10.06
CA LYS A 104 -16.02 14.85 9.38
C LYS A 104 -16.23 14.99 7.88
N ALA A 105 -16.68 16.17 7.43
CA ALA A 105 -17.10 16.39 6.05
C ALA A 105 -15.98 16.02 5.07
N GLU A 106 -14.80 16.65 5.21
CA GLU A 106 -13.63 16.39 4.37
C GLU A 106 -13.20 14.92 4.36
N HIS A 107 -13.28 14.25 5.52
CA HIS A 107 -12.94 12.84 5.64
C HIS A 107 -13.98 11.93 4.96
N GLY A 108 -15.26 12.19 5.17
CA GLY A 108 -16.36 11.46 4.55
C GLY A 108 -16.43 11.67 3.03
N GLU A 109 -16.19 12.91 2.57
CA GLU A 109 -16.09 13.26 1.15
C GLU A 109 -14.93 12.51 0.48
N PHE A 110 -13.74 12.53 1.09
CA PHE A 110 -12.60 11.76 0.58
C PHE A 110 -12.93 10.27 0.51
N LEU A 111 -13.49 9.68 1.57
CA LEU A 111 -13.86 8.26 1.61
C LEU A 111 -14.88 7.90 0.53
N ASN A 112 -15.93 8.70 0.38
CA ASN A 112 -16.96 8.49 -0.64
C ASN A 112 -16.37 8.58 -2.06
N LYS A 113 -15.51 9.57 -2.30
CA LYS A 113 -14.79 9.72 -3.57
C LYS A 113 -13.87 8.52 -3.82
N ALA A 114 -13.08 8.13 -2.83
CA ALA A 114 -12.16 7.00 -2.90
C ALA A 114 -12.89 5.69 -3.22
N LEU A 115 -13.97 5.37 -2.50
CA LEU A 115 -14.75 4.16 -2.74
C LEU A 115 -15.29 4.11 -4.17
N ARG A 116 -15.92 5.18 -4.65
CA ARG A 116 -16.42 5.24 -6.05
C ARG A 116 -15.32 5.02 -7.07
N ARG A 117 -14.15 5.63 -6.85
CA ARG A 117 -12.98 5.52 -7.74
C ARG A 117 -12.34 4.15 -7.71
N LEU A 118 -12.38 3.44 -6.58
CA LEU A 118 -11.83 2.10 -6.42
C LEU A 118 -12.79 0.99 -6.89
N GLU A 119 -14.11 1.26 -6.95
CA GLU A 119 -15.11 0.33 -7.52
C GLU A 119 -15.14 0.34 -9.05
N SER A 120 -14.71 1.44 -9.67
CA SER A 120 -14.74 1.68 -11.11
C SER A 120 -13.67 0.96 -11.97
N PRO A 121 -12.43 0.66 -11.51
CA PRO A 121 -11.36 0.18 -12.39
C PRO A 121 -11.58 -1.26 -12.82
N ALA A 122 -11.54 -1.51 -14.13
CA ALA A 122 -11.70 -2.86 -14.70
C ALA A 122 -10.40 -3.69 -14.74
N THR A 123 -9.24 -3.08 -14.48
CA THR A 123 -7.93 -3.75 -14.55
C THR A 123 -7.05 -3.39 -13.35
N PRO A 124 -6.11 -4.27 -12.95
CA PRO A 124 -5.15 -3.97 -11.89
C PRO A 124 -4.33 -2.70 -12.15
N ALA A 125 -3.95 -2.44 -13.40
CA ALA A 125 -3.22 -1.23 -13.79
C ALA A 125 -4.07 0.04 -13.73
N ALA A 126 -5.39 -0.05 -13.90
CA ALA A 126 -6.30 1.07 -13.66
C ALA A 126 -6.47 1.31 -12.16
N LEU A 127 -6.63 0.24 -11.36
CA LEU A 127 -6.74 0.32 -9.90
C LEU A 127 -5.50 0.96 -9.27
N GLU A 128 -4.31 0.57 -9.72
CA GLU A 128 -3.04 1.15 -9.29
C GLU A 128 -2.95 2.66 -9.55
N ARG A 129 -3.41 3.12 -10.72
CA ARG A 129 -3.43 4.56 -11.04
C ARG A 129 -4.38 5.31 -10.12
N GLU A 130 -5.55 4.74 -9.83
CA GLU A 130 -6.50 5.33 -8.90
C GLU A 130 -5.94 5.36 -7.46
N LEU A 131 -5.33 4.27 -6.99
CA LEU A 131 -4.68 4.23 -5.67
C LEU A 131 -3.56 5.28 -5.54
N THR A 132 -2.71 5.39 -6.56
CA THR A 132 -1.63 6.39 -6.62
C THR A 132 -2.21 7.81 -6.59
N ALA A 133 -3.24 8.08 -7.38
CA ALA A 133 -3.90 9.39 -7.39
C ALA A 133 -4.59 9.71 -6.06
N LEU A 134 -5.22 8.73 -5.40
CA LEU A 134 -5.82 8.91 -4.09
C LEU A 134 -4.78 9.22 -3.01
N LEU A 135 -3.59 8.60 -3.06
CA LEU A 135 -2.48 8.93 -2.16
C LEU A 135 -1.99 10.38 -2.38
N GLU A 136 -1.87 10.83 -3.63
CA GLU A 136 -1.50 12.22 -3.96
C GLU A 136 -2.56 13.24 -3.52
N GLU A 137 -3.84 12.89 -3.60
CA GLU A 137 -4.93 13.70 -3.07
C GLU A 137 -4.93 13.73 -1.54
N LEU A 138 -4.75 12.57 -0.90
CA LEU A 138 -4.67 12.45 0.55
C LEU A 138 -3.49 13.24 1.12
N LYS A 139 -2.38 13.32 0.39
CA LYS A 139 -1.23 14.19 0.73
C LYS A 139 -1.57 15.68 0.75
N LYS A 140 -2.62 16.11 0.05
CA LYS A 140 -3.07 17.52 -0.01
C LYS A 140 -4.26 17.82 0.91
N ALA A 141 -4.84 16.80 1.54
CA ALA A 141 -6.01 16.94 2.41
C ALA A 141 -5.63 17.33 3.85
N ASP A 142 -5.08 18.52 4.01
CA ASP A 142 -4.69 19.12 5.31
C ASP A 142 -5.87 19.34 6.27
N ALA A 143 -7.08 19.55 5.73
CA ALA A 143 -8.30 19.71 6.51
C ALA A 143 -8.82 18.40 7.15
N MET A 144 -8.31 17.23 6.76
CA MET A 144 -8.68 15.96 7.38
C MET A 144 -7.98 15.76 8.74
N ASN A 145 -8.66 15.08 9.68
CA ASN A 145 -8.03 14.71 10.94
C ASN A 145 -6.74 13.87 10.67
N PRO A 146 -5.59 14.24 11.28
CA PRO A 146 -4.30 13.63 10.96
C PRO A 146 -4.22 12.11 11.15
N TYR A 147 -4.84 11.55 12.20
CA TYR A 147 -4.75 10.12 12.49
C TYR A 147 -5.53 9.26 11.48
N PRO A 148 -6.83 9.47 11.23
CA PRO A 148 -7.56 8.76 10.17
C PRO A 148 -6.96 8.98 8.80
N ARG A 149 -6.40 10.17 8.52
CA ARG A 149 -5.69 10.46 7.27
C ARG A 149 -4.44 9.58 7.12
N LEU A 150 -3.61 9.49 8.16
CA LEU A 150 -2.43 8.61 8.19
C LEU A 150 -2.82 7.13 8.02
N GLU A 151 -3.85 6.69 8.74
CA GLU A 151 -4.39 5.34 8.68
C GLU A 151 -5.00 4.99 7.30
N LEU A 152 -5.63 5.97 6.65
CA LEU A 152 -6.07 5.86 5.26
C LEU A 152 -4.90 5.70 4.30
N ALA A 153 -3.82 6.46 4.50
CA ALA A 153 -2.61 6.34 3.68
C ALA A 153 -2.04 4.92 3.81
N ARG A 154 -1.96 4.37 5.04
CA ARG A 154 -1.54 2.98 5.27
C ARG A 154 -2.38 1.99 4.46
N ARG A 155 -3.70 2.10 4.53
CA ARG A 155 -4.60 1.18 3.80
C ARG A 155 -4.47 1.29 2.29
N LEU A 156 -4.37 2.50 1.75
CA LEU A 156 -4.16 2.69 0.32
C LEU A 156 -2.81 2.12 -0.13
N LEU A 157 -1.76 2.29 0.68
CA LEU A 157 -0.45 1.67 0.46
C LEU A 157 -0.55 0.13 0.49
N GLU A 158 -1.22 -0.46 1.48
CA GLU A 158 -1.39 -1.92 1.60
C GLU A 158 -2.20 -2.56 0.46
N LEU A 159 -2.99 -1.77 -0.29
CA LEU A 159 -3.72 -2.23 -1.47
C LEU A 159 -2.87 -2.27 -2.74
N LEU A 160 -1.80 -1.46 -2.84
CA LEU A 160 -0.95 -1.42 -4.05
C LEU A 160 -0.29 -2.78 -4.38
N PRO A 161 0.20 -3.60 -3.43
CA PRO A 161 0.70 -4.94 -3.71
C PRO A 161 -0.33 -5.89 -4.33
N GLN A 162 -1.62 -5.65 -4.12
CA GLN A 162 -2.70 -6.42 -4.76
C GLN A 162 -2.82 -6.09 -6.25
N CYS A 163 -2.34 -4.93 -6.68
CA CYS A 163 -2.28 -4.55 -8.09
C CYS A 163 -1.04 -5.12 -8.78
N SER A 164 0.10 -5.15 -8.07
CA SER A 164 1.37 -5.61 -8.59
C SER A 164 2.33 -6.01 -7.48
N GLY A 165 2.92 -7.20 -7.57
CA GLY A 165 3.89 -7.71 -6.59
C GLY A 165 5.17 -6.87 -6.48
N PHE A 166 5.46 -6.00 -7.45
CA PHE A 166 6.63 -5.11 -7.41
C PHE A 166 6.53 -4.06 -6.29
N TYR A 167 5.32 -3.75 -5.82
CA TYR A 167 5.12 -2.79 -4.74
C TYR A 167 5.59 -3.28 -3.37
N ALA A 168 5.73 -4.59 -3.17
CA ALA A 168 6.04 -5.17 -1.85
C ALA A 168 7.30 -4.54 -1.21
N THR A 169 8.37 -4.38 -1.99
CA THR A 169 9.64 -3.81 -1.49
C THR A 169 9.61 -2.28 -1.37
N THR A 170 8.76 -1.62 -2.17
CA THR A 170 8.69 -0.16 -2.25
C THR A 170 7.85 0.42 -1.12
N ILE A 171 6.88 -0.34 -0.62
CA ILE A 171 5.89 0.12 0.36
C ILE A 171 6.30 -0.18 1.81
N GLU A 172 7.06 -1.25 2.03
CA GLU A 172 7.54 -1.66 3.35
C GLU A 172 8.22 -0.52 4.15
N PRO A 173 9.07 0.36 3.56
CA PRO A 173 9.62 1.49 4.28
C PRO A 173 8.56 2.48 4.76
N GLU A 174 7.56 2.78 3.93
CA GLU A 174 6.51 3.75 4.23
C GLU A 174 5.54 3.23 5.30
N THR A 175 5.13 1.96 5.22
CA THR A 175 4.27 1.36 6.27
C THR A 175 5.00 1.30 7.61
N ARG A 176 6.30 1.00 7.62
CA ARG A 176 7.12 1.07 8.85
C ARG A 176 7.21 2.47 9.44
N LYS A 177 7.25 3.53 8.61
CA LYS A 177 7.18 4.92 9.13
C LYS A 177 5.86 5.16 9.85
N ILE A 178 4.75 4.73 9.25
CA ILE A 178 3.41 4.84 9.86
C ILE A 178 3.36 4.08 11.20
N ASP A 179 3.83 2.83 11.25
CA ASP A 179 3.81 2.03 12.49
C ASP A 179 4.61 2.69 13.63
N ARG A 180 5.72 3.36 13.30
CA ARG A 180 6.53 4.11 14.27
C ARG A 180 5.87 5.39 14.77
N ILE A 181 5.00 6.01 13.98
CA ILE A 181 4.23 7.18 14.38
C ILE A 181 3.10 6.74 15.31
N VAL A 182 2.41 5.65 14.94
CA VAL A 182 1.20 5.21 15.61
C VAL A 182 1.48 4.54 16.97
N LYS A 183 2.65 3.89 17.16
CA LYS A 183 3.21 3.23 18.37
C LYS A 183 2.30 2.30 19.18
N THR A 184 1.09 2.71 19.54
CA THR A 184 0.03 1.96 20.26
C THR A 184 -1.39 2.48 20.01
N ARG A 185 -1.56 3.61 19.29
CA ARG A 185 -2.85 4.28 19.08
C ARG A 185 -3.55 3.78 17.82
N THR A 186 -4.31 2.69 17.91
CA THR A 186 -5.16 2.28 16.78
C THR A 186 -6.31 3.26 16.58
N GLY A 187 -6.17 4.19 15.64
CA GLY A 187 -7.26 5.06 15.20
C GLY A 187 -8.12 4.37 14.15
N ASN A 188 -9.42 4.67 14.14
CA ASN A 188 -10.28 4.17 13.08
C ASN A 188 -10.16 5.06 11.85
N TRP A 189 -9.67 4.47 10.78
CA TRP A 189 -9.52 5.11 9.47
C TRP A 189 -10.84 5.60 8.85
N ARG A 190 -12.02 5.15 9.32
CA ARG A 190 -13.35 5.55 8.83
C ARG A 190 -13.98 6.70 9.62
N LEU A 191 -13.52 6.91 10.85
CA LEU A 191 -14.17 7.79 11.80
C LEU A 191 -13.13 8.72 12.41
N PRO A 192 -13.31 10.05 12.34
CA PRO A 192 -12.38 10.95 12.99
C PRO A 192 -12.28 10.67 14.49
N THR A 193 -11.04 10.60 14.94
CA THR A 193 -10.66 10.46 16.34
C THR A 193 -10.46 11.83 16.98
N GLU A 194 -10.08 11.87 18.25
CA GLU A 194 -9.59 13.11 18.87
C GLU A 194 -8.44 13.74 18.06
N ALA A 195 -8.28 15.05 18.21
CA ALA A 195 -7.16 15.77 17.62
C ALA A 195 -5.83 15.21 18.16
N VAL A 196 -4.76 15.37 17.39
CA VAL A 196 -3.44 14.95 17.84
C VAL A 196 -3.05 15.79 19.06
N GLU A 197 -3.03 15.13 20.23
CA GLU A 197 -2.81 15.80 21.52
C GLU A 197 -1.39 16.34 21.68
N PHE A 198 -0.41 15.69 21.03
CA PHE A 198 1.00 16.00 21.17
C PHE A 198 1.59 16.62 19.90
N ALA A 199 2.31 17.72 20.05
CA ALA A 199 2.83 18.50 18.92
C ALA A 199 3.91 17.75 18.11
N ASP A 200 4.69 16.88 18.77
CA ASP A 200 5.69 16.01 18.13
C ASP A 200 5.05 14.93 17.25
N GLU A 201 3.94 14.34 17.69
CA GLU A 201 3.16 13.41 16.86
C GLU A 201 2.56 14.11 15.64
N ALA A 202 2.00 15.32 15.82
CA ALA A 202 1.45 16.10 14.72
C ALA A 202 2.54 16.43 13.69
N ALA A 203 3.71 16.86 14.16
CA ALA A 203 4.86 17.14 13.31
C ALA A 203 5.35 15.87 12.57
N ALA A 204 5.34 14.71 13.21
CA ALA A 204 5.71 13.44 12.58
C ALA A 204 4.74 13.03 11.46
N ILE A 205 3.44 13.25 11.65
CA ILE A 205 2.43 12.99 10.62
C ILE A 205 2.61 13.93 9.42
N GLU A 206 2.77 15.23 9.68
CA GLU A 206 3.03 16.21 8.61
C GLU A 206 4.31 15.90 7.85
N HIS A 207 5.38 15.53 8.57
CA HIS A 207 6.64 15.12 7.95
C HIS A 207 6.47 13.87 7.07
N PHE A 208 5.71 12.88 7.53
CA PHE A 208 5.39 11.69 6.71
C PHE A 208 4.70 12.09 5.40
N PHE A 209 3.66 12.93 5.44
CA PHE A 209 2.96 13.36 4.23
C PHE A 209 3.84 14.22 3.31
N ALA A 210 4.75 15.03 3.87
CA ALA A 210 5.72 15.79 3.08
C ALA A 210 6.65 14.86 2.28
N GLU A 211 7.16 13.79 2.91
CA GLU A 211 8.05 12.82 2.28
C GLU A 211 7.35 11.82 1.35
N LEU A 212 6.08 11.49 1.62
CA LEU A 212 5.31 10.52 0.84
C LEU A 212 5.33 10.90 -0.64
N ASN A 213 5.82 10.00 -1.50
CA ASN A 213 5.98 10.24 -2.93
C ASN A 213 5.39 9.10 -3.78
N PRO A 214 4.05 9.05 -3.95
CA PRO A 214 3.36 8.03 -4.73
C PRO A 214 3.84 7.95 -6.18
N SER A 215 4.11 9.10 -6.79
CA SER A 215 4.64 9.19 -8.16
C SER A 215 6.00 8.49 -8.32
N ALA A 216 6.93 8.66 -7.38
CA ALA A 216 8.22 7.95 -7.40
C ALA A 216 8.05 6.43 -7.19
N MET A 217 7.12 6.01 -6.32
CA MET A 217 6.81 4.59 -6.14
C MET A 217 6.27 3.95 -7.42
N SER A 218 5.36 4.64 -8.12
CA SER A 218 4.83 4.18 -9.41
C SER A 218 5.92 4.10 -10.48
N ALA A 219 6.78 5.10 -10.60
CA ALA A 219 7.92 5.09 -11.52
C ALA A 219 8.88 3.92 -11.25
N ALA A 220 9.15 3.62 -9.98
CA ALA A 220 9.98 2.48 -9.58
C ALA A 220 9.36 1.14 -10.03
N VAL A 221 8.05 0.99 -9.89
CA VAL A 221 7.33 -0.21 -10.34
C VAL A 221 7.30 -0.31 -11.86
N ASP A 222 7.09 0.78 -12.58
CA ASP A 222 7.12 0.80 -14.03
C ASP A 222 8.49 0.42 -14.59
N GLN A 223 9.57 0.87 -13.96
CA GLN A 223 10.92 0.46 -14.33
C GLN A 223 11.12 -1.05 -14.15
N ASN A 224 10.62 -1.62 -13.06
CA ASN A 224 10.67 -3.06 -12.82
C ASN A 224 9.80 -3.86 -13.83
N ARG A 225 8.65 -3.32 -14.24
CA ARG A 225 7.83 -3.89 -15.33
C ARG A 225 8.56 -3.86 -16.66
N GLN A 226 9.21 -2.75 -16.99
CA GLN A 226 10.00 -2.61 -18.21
C GLN A 226 11.15 -3.62 -18.24
N LEU A 227 11.85 -3.81 -17.13
CA LEU A 227 12.88 -4.84 -17.00
C LEU A 227 12.32 -6.25 -17.25
N ARG A 228 11.19 -6.60 -16.64
CA ARG A 228 10.57 -7.91 -16.89
C ARG A 228 10.10 -8.08 -18.32
N ARG A 229 9.52 -7.04 -18.92
CA ARG A 229 9.10 -7.05 -20.31
C ARG A 229 10.30 -7.25 -21.23
N LEU A 230 11.39 -6.53 -21.01
CA LEU A 230 12.64 -6.70 -21.76
C LEU A 230 13.15 -8.13 -21.66
N ALA A 231 13.14 -8.73 -20.47
CA ALA A 231 13.57 -10.10 -20.25
C ALA A 231 12.66 -11.14 -20.96
N LEU A 232 11.36 -10.88 -21.07
CA LEU A 232 10.40 -11.76 -21.74
C LEU A 232 10.43 -11.60 -23.27
N ASP A 233 10.56 -10.36 -23.75
CA ASP A 233 10.61 -10.02 -25.18
C ASP A 233 11.95 -10.44 -25.81
N ARG A 234 12.97 -10.70 -24.99
CA ARG A 234 14.27 -11.20 -25.44
C ARG A 234 14.14 -12.63 -25.93
N GLY A 235 13.82 -12.77 -27.22
CA GLY A 235 13.85 -14.04 -27.92
C GLY A 235 15.27 -14.61 -27.96
N LEU A 236 15.39 -15.91 -27.70
CA LEU A 236 16.65 -16.64 -27.74
C LEU A 236 16.63 -17.65 -28.88
N SER A 237 17.73 -17.73 -29.63
CA SER A 237 17.93 -18.78 -30.64
C SER A 237 19.14 -19.64 -30.29
N PRO A 238 19.20 -20.91 -30.73
CA PRO A 238 20.38 -21.74 -30.54
C PRO A 238 21.62 -21.08 -31.14
N GLY A 239 22.63 -20.77 -30.34
CA GLY A 239 23.85 -20.07 -30.76
C GLY A 239 25.07 -20.98 -30.90
N GLY A 240 25.08 -22.12 -30.22
CA GLY A 240 26.19 -23.08 -30.30
C GLY A 240 25.93 -24.35 -29.52
N ILE A 241 26.92 -25.25 -29.55
CA ILE A 241 26.90 -26.52 -28.82
C ILE A 241 28.24 -26.75 -28.14
N LEU A 242 28.19 -27.28 -26.92
CA LEU A 242 29.38 -27.66 -26.17
C LEU A 242 29.86 -29.05 -26.61
N LEU A 243 31.13 -29.15 -26.98
CA LEU A 243 31.78 -30.39 -27.40
C LEU A 243 32.84 -30.78 -26.37
N ALA A 244 32.92 -32.07 -26.05
CA ALA A 244 34.06 -32.61 -25.31
C ALA A 244 35.24 -32.79 -26.26
N ASP A 245 36.40 -32.26 -25.87
CA ASP A 245 37.67 -32.51 -26.54
C ASP A 245 38.53 -33.41 -25.65
N ALA A 246 38.94 -34.54 -26.21
CA ALA A 246 39.66 -35.58 -25.50
C ALA A 246 40.98 -35.02 -24.92
N GLY A 247 41.07 -34.95 -23.59
CA GLY A 247 42.23 -34.43 -22.88
C GLY A 247 42.38 -32.90 -22.85
N LYS A 248 41.43 -32.14 -23.42
CA LYS A 248 41.50 -30.67 -23.53
C LYS A 248 40.32 -29.92 -22.90
N GLY A 249 39.31 -30.64 -22.42
CA GLY A 249 38.15 -30.06 -21.72
C GLY A 249 36.97 -29.82 -22.67
N TYR A 250 36.16 -28.79 -22.37
CA TYR A 250 34.99 -28.46 -23.19
C TYR A 250 35.27 -27.27 -24.13
N GLY A 251 34.98 -27.45 -25.42
CA GLY A 251 35.06 -26.43 -26.46
C GLY A 251 33.67 -26.05 -26.99
N VAL A 252 33.48 -24.78 -27.33
CA VAL A 252 32.22 -24.26 -27.84
C VAL A 252 32.25 -24.18 -29.35
N ARG A 253 31.35 -24.90 -30.02
CA ARG A 253 31.14 -24.75 -31.47
C ARG A 253 29.93 -23.85 -31.72
N TRP A 254 30.19 -22.66 -32.26
CA TRP A 254 29.18 -21.70 -32.66
C TRP A 254 28.44 -22.15 -33.93
N PHE A 255 27.14 -21.84 -34.01
CA PHE A 255 26.38 -22.02 -35.24
C PHE A 255 26.59 -20.83 -36.17
N ASN A 256 26.55 -21.08 -37.49
CA ASN A 256 26.88 -20.08 -38.50
C ASN A 256 26.04 -18.79 -38.38
N HIS A 257 24.73 -18.94 -38.12
CA HIS A 257 23.82 -17.80 -37.98
C HIS A 257 24.07 -16.97 -36.72
N ALA A 258 24.78 -17.51 -35.72
CA ALA A 258 25.09 -16.86 -34.46
C ALA A 258 26.51 -16.27 -34.42
N GLN A 259 27.30 -16.38 -35.49
CA GLN A 259 28.68 -15.87 -35.51
C GLN A 259 28.78 -14.34 -35.40
N GLY A 260 27.71 -13.61 -35.69
CA GLY A 260 27.64 -12.15 -35.49
C GLY A 260 27.37 -11.74 -34.05
N ASN A 261 26.95 -12.68 -33.19
CA ASN A 261 26.70 -12.40 -31.78
C ASN A 261 27.98 -12.54 -30.96
N SER A 262 28.12 -11.67 -29.97
CA SER A 262 29.25 -11.66 -29.06
C SER A 262 28.98 -12.39 -27.75
N GLU A 263 27.78 -12.95 -27.56
CA GLU A 263 27.40 -13.58 -26.30
C GLU A 263 26.61 -14.89 -26.48
N LEU A 264 26.82 -15.82 -25.55
CA LEU A 264 26.11 -17.08 -25.44
C LEU A 264 25.50 -17.24 -24.04
N TRP A 265 24.26 -17.66 -23.98
CA TRP A 265 23.50 -17.96 -22.79
C TRP A 265 23.48 -19.47 -22.58
N PHE A 266 23.72 -19.90 -21.35
CA PHE A 266 23.52 -21.29 -20.97
C PHE A 266 22.70 -21.40 -19.70
N PHE A 267 21.94 -22.49 -19.64
CA PHE A 267 20.99 -22.80 -18.58
C PHE A 267 21.50 -24.02 -17.82
N TYR A 268 21.52 -23.96 -16.49
CA TYR A 268 21.84 -25.11 -15.66
C TYR A 268 20.93 -25.23 -14.44
N PRO A 269 20.63 -26.46 -14.01
CA PRO A 269 19.92 -26.69 -12.75
C PRO A 269 20.81 -26.24 -11.58
N ASP A 270 20.27 -25.36 -10.73
CA ASP A 270 20.94 -24.99 -9.49
C ASP A 270 20.85 -26.16 -8.48
N ALA A 271 21.97 -26.53 -7.86
CA ALA A 271 22.05 -27.69 -6.99
C ALA A 271 21.28 -27.49 -5.67
N ASP A 272 21.11 -26.25 -5.22
CA ASP A 272 20.52 -25.92 -3.92
C ASP A 272 19.00 -25.72 -3.97
N HIS A 273 18.40 -25.57 -5.16
CA HIS A 273 16.98 -25.25 -5.31
C HIS A 273 16.29 -26.15 -6.34
N ALA A 274 15.33 -26.96 -5.87
CA ALA A 274 14.55 -27.91 -6.68
C ALA A 274 13.72 -27.27 -7.83
N LYS A 275 13.70 -25.93 -7.94
CA LYS A 275 13.18 -25.20 -9.10
C LYS A 275 13.96 -23.90 -9.29
N VAL A 276 14.62 -23.80 -10.45
CA VAL A 276 14.89 -22.66 -11.34
C VAL A 276 16.26 -22.89 -12.01
N GLU A 277 16.24 -22.93 -13.33
CA GLU A 277 17.44 -22.95 -14.17
C GLU A 277 18.19 -21.62 -13.99
N SER A 278 19.41 -21.67 -13.45
CA SER A 278 20.27 -20.50 -13.44
C SER A 278 20.78 -20.22 -14.85
N VAL A 279 20.64 -18.97 -15.29
CA VAL A 279 21.08 -18.51 -16.61
C VAL A 279 22.43 -17.80 -16.46
N VAL A 280 23.40 -18.11 -17.31
CA VAL A 280 24.71 -17.45 -17.35
C VAL A 280 25.01 -17.00 -18.77
N VAL A 281 25.57 -15.79 -18.91
CA VAL A 281 26.14 -15.32 -20.19
C VAL A 281 27.64 -15.59 -20.22
N ILE A 282 28.13 -15.99 -21.38
CA ILE A 282 29.54 -16.07 -21.72
C ILE A 282 29.77 -15.13 -22.89
N ASP A 283 30.62 -14.13 -22.70
CA ASP A 283 31.05 -13.31 -23.83
C ASP A 283 32.06 -14.08 -24.67
N ARG A 284 32.00 -13.93 -25.99
CA ARG A 284 32.88 -14.62 -26.93
C ARG A 284 34.37 -14.36 -26.64
N GLN A 285 34.68 -13.18 -26.10
CA GLN A 285 36.04 -12.80 -25.70
C GLN A 285 36.55 -13.64 -24.52
N GLU A 286 35.66 -14.18 -23.67
CA GLU A 286 36.01 -15.03 -22.54
C GLU A 286 36.39 -16.45 -22.96
N LEU A 287 36.00 -16.87 -24.17
CA LEU A 287 36.27 -18.23 -24.68
C LEU A 287 37.70 -18.39 -25.24
N GLY A 288 38.48 -17.31 -25.35
CA GLY A 288 39.82 -17.33 -25.94
C GLY A 288 39.85 -17.74 -27.43
N SER A 289 41.05 -17.86 -28.02
CA SER A 289 41.23 -18.21 -29.44
C SER A 289 40.66 -19.58 -29.82
N ASP A 290 40.64 -20.50 -28.86
CA ASP A 290 40.27 -21.90 -29.06
C ASP A 290 38.80 -22.18 -28.72
N ASN A 291 38.01 -21.14 -28.44
CA ASN A 291 36.62 -21.21 -27.98
C ASN A 291 36.41 -22.15 -26.76
N ARG A 292 37.35 -22.18 -25.81
CA ARG A 292 37.25 -23.05 -24.63
C ARG A 292 36.34 -22.45 -23.57
N LEU A 293 35.51 -23.29 -22.98
CA LEU A 293 34.67 -22.88 -21.86
C LEU A 293 35.55 -22.61 -20.62
N PRO A 294 35.39 -21.46 -19.93
CA PRO A 294 36.12 -21.18 -18.70
C PRO A 294 35.93 -22.29 -17.66
N GLN A 295 36.99 -22.64 -16.93
CA GLN A 295 37.01 -23.77 -15.99
C GLN A 295 35.92 -23.67 -14.91
N GLN A 296 35.61 -22.45 -14.46
CA GLN A 296 34.56 -22.18 -13.47
C GLN A 296 33.16 -22.55 -13.98
N LEU A 297 32.93 -22.45 -15.30
CA LEU A 297 31.67 -22.80 -15.94
C LEU A 297 31.65 -24.26 -16.42
N ALA A 298 32.81 -24.85 -16.68
CA ALA A 298 32.95 -26.26 -17.05
C ALA A 298 32.39 -27.22 -15.99
N ALA A 299 32.46 -26.85 -14.70
CA ALA A 299 31.86 -27.62 -13.61
C ALA A 299 30.32 -27.71 -13.66
N LYS A 300 29.68 -26.80 -14.41
CA LYS A 300 28.23 -26.66 -14.52
C LYS A 300 27.69 -27.10 -15.89
N ALA A 301 28.55 -27.62 -16.76
CA ALA A 301 28.22 -27.92 -18.15
C ALA A 301 28.51 -29.38 -18.51
N PHE A 302 27.85 -29.88 -19.56
CA PHE A 302 28.03 -31.24 -20.06
C PHE A 302 28.10 -31.26 -21.59
N ALA A 303 28.78 -32.26 -22.15
CA ALA A 303 28.92 -32.41 -23.61
C ALA A 303 27.55 -32.56 -24.29
N GLY A 304 27.32 -31.81 -25.37
CA GLY A 304 26.05 -31.78 -26.10
C GLY A 304 25.09 -30.70 -25.62
N MET A 305 25.42 -29.97 -24.55
CA MET A 305 24.63 -28.83 -24.08
C MET A 305 24.54 -27.75 -25.17
N VAL A 306 23.32 -27.29 -25.45
CA VAL A 306 23.05 -26.22 -26.42
C VAL A 306 23.11 -24.88 -25.70
N PHE A 307 23.86 -23.96 -26.29
CA PHE A 307 23.92 -22.57 -25.87
C PHE A 307 23.02 -21.74 -26.76
N PHE A 308 22.48 -20.66 -26.19
CA PHE A 308 21.54 -19.76 -26.84
C PHE A 308 22.17 -18.39 -27.02
N THR A 309 21.61 -17.58 -27.90
CA THR A 309 22.07 -16.21 -28.13
C THR A 309 20.85 -15.32 -28.35
N PRO A 310 20.91 -14.03 -28.00
CA PRO A 310 19.79 -13.13 -28.19
C PRO A 310 19.49 -12.91 -29.68
N PHE A 311 18.21 -12.88 -30.01
CA PHE A 311 17.77 -12.56 -31.36
C PHE A 311 17.84 -11.06 -31.68
N ASP A 312 17.81 -10.21 -30.65
CA ASP A 312 17.76 -8.75 -30.81
C ASP A 312 19.12 -8.09 -31.13
N GLY A 313 20.20 -8.89 -31.19
CA GLY A 313 21.56 -8.42 -31.51
C GLY A 313 22.17 -7.48 -30.45
N LYS A 314 21.50 -7.24 -29.32
CA LYS A 314 22.03 -6.43 -28.22
C LYS A 314 22.68 -7.34 -27.20
N THR A 315 23.80 -6.91 -26.62
CA THR A 315 24.42 -7.65 -25.51
C THR A 315 23.64 -7.43 -24.21
N THR A 316 23.57 -8.45 -23.38
CA THR A 316 22.97 -8.41 -22.06
C THR A 316 23.70 -7.40 -21.19
N SER A 317 25.02 -7.31 -21.30
CA SER A 317 25.85 -6.34 -20.56
C SER A 317 25.45 -4.90 -20.87
N ALA A 318 25.30 -4.53 -22.15
CA ALA A 318 24.89 -3.19 -22.52
C ALA A 318 23.48 -2.84 -22.00
N LEU A 319 22.55 -3.81 -22.06
CA LEU A 319 21.21 -3.63 -21.52
C LEU A 319 21.23 -3.50 -20.00
N THR A 320 21.99 -4.33 -19.30
CA THR A 320 22.18 -4.23 -17.84
C THR A 320 22.73 -2.86 -17.47
N ASP A 321 23.75 -2.34 -18.17
CA ASP A 321 24.34 -1.04 -17.91
C ASP A 321 23.32 0.10 -18.06
N ASP A 322 22.53 0.08 -19.13
CA ASP A 322 21.50 1.09 -19.38
C ASP A 322 20.41 1.05 -18.30
N ILE A 323 19.98 -0.16 -17.91
CA ILE A 323 19.00 -0.38 -16.84
C ILE A 323 19.54 0.12 -15.50
N LEU A 324 20.78 -0.21 -15.15
CA LEU A 324 21.43 0.20 -13.91
C LEU A 324 21.61 1.72 -13.85
N LYS A 325 22.03 2.37 -14.96
CA LYS A 325 22.12 3.84 -15.05
C LYS A 325 20.76 4.48 -14.82
N SER A 326 19.71 3.97 -15.46
CA SER A 326 18.34 4.47 -15.27
C SER A 326 17.86 4.27 -13.83
N ALA A 327 18.17 3.13 -13.21
CA ALA A 327 17.75 2.81 -11.85
C ALA A 327 18.48 3.66 -10.80
N ALA A 328 19.78 3.87 -10.99
CA ALA A 328 20.58 4.75 -10.14
C ALA A 328 20.07 6.19 -10.19
N ALA A 329 19.77 6.72 -11.38
CA ALA A 329 19.22 8.06 -11.55
C ALA A 329 17.86 8.22 -10.84
N ALA A 330 17.02 7.19 -10.89
CA ALA A 330 15.71 7.17 -10.25
C ALA A 330 15.73 6.72 -8.77
N LYS A 331 16.90 6.31 -8.24
CA LYS A 331 17.06 5.70 -6.91
C LYS A 331 16.15 4.48 -6.68
N VAL A 332 15.97 3.68 -7.72
CA VAL A 332 15.09 2.51 -7.73
C VAL A 332 15.88 1.25 -7.44
N ARG A 333 15.39 0.43 -6.51
CA ARG A 333 15.88 -0.94 -6.33
C ARG A 333 15.27 -1.84 -7.39
N LEU A 334 16.12 -2.47 -8.20
CA LEU A 334 15.70 -3.40 -9.25
C LEU A 334 15.38 -4.79 -8.67
N GLN A 335 14.35 -5.40 -9.20
CA GLN A 335 13.96 -6.79 -8.96
C GLN A 335 14.22 -7.60 -10.25
N TRP A 336 15.37 -8.24 -10.33
CA TRP A 336 15.78 -9.01 -11.51
C TRP A 336 14.88 -10.24 -11.73
N PRO A 337 14.41 -10.48 -12.97
CA PRO A 337 13.68 -11.69 -13.27
C PRO A 337 14.60 -12.91 -13.20
N ALA A 338 14.04 -14.08 -12.85
CA ALA A 338 14.79 -15.33 -12.80
C ALA A 338 15.39 -15.74 -14.16
N SER A 339 14.77 -15.32 -15.26
CA SER A 339 15.30 -15.53 -16.62
C SER A 339 16.48 -14.62 -16.96
N TRP A 340 16.74 -13.57 -16.18
CA TRP A 340 17.90 -12.70 -16.41
C TRP A 340 19.19 -13.43 -16.01
N PRO A 341 20.28 -13.33 -16.79
CA PRO A 341 21.52 -14.01 -16.45
C PRO A 341 22.11 -13.59 -15.10
N SER A 342 22.40 -14.55 -14.23
CA SER A 342 22.81 -14.33 -12.83
C SER A 342 24.12 -13.55 -12.72
N ASN A 343 25.09 -13.84 -13.58
CA ASN A 343 26.36 -13.11 -13.66
C ASN A 343 26.23 -11.69 -14.26
N ARG A 344 25.00 -11.25 -14.58
CA ARG A 344 24.67 -9.91 -15.08
C ARG A 344 23.63 -9.18 -14.22
N ARG A 345 23.19 -9.77 -13.09
CA ARG A 345 22.27 -9.14 -12.13
C ARG A 345 23.01 -8.18 -11.20
N ASP A 346 24.26 -8.47 -10.89
CA ASP A 346 25.05 -7.79 -9.89
C ASP A 346 26.51 -7.65 -10.37
N GLU A 347 26.80 -6.62 -11.18
CA GLU A 347 28.04 -5.86 -10.92
C GLU A 347 27.77 -5.01 -9.68
N GLN A 348 27.74 -5.65 -8.50
CA GLN A 348 27.95 -4.94 -7.24
C GLN A 348 29.42 -4.51 -7.21
N ARG A 349 29.73 -3.41 -7.90
CA ARG A 349 30.97 -2.69 -7.62
C ARG A 349 30.83 -2.06 -6.22
N PRO A 350 31.89 -2.14 -5.41
CA PRO A 350 31.90 -1.72 -4.01
C PRO A 350 31.45 -0.29 -3.76
#